data_AF-A0A3R7VUC8-F1
#
_entry.id   AF-A0A3R7VUC8-F1
#
_cell.length_a   1.000
_cell.length_b   1.000
_cell.length_c   1.000
_cell.angle_alpha   90.00
_cell.angle_beta   90.00
_cell.angle_gamma   90.00
#
_symmetry.space_group_name_H-M   'P 1'
#
loop_
_entity.id
_entity.type
_entity.pdbx_description
1 polymer ?
#
loop_
_entity_poly.entity_id
_entity_poly.type
_entity_poly.pdbx_seq_one_letter_code
_entity_poly.pdbx_strand_id
1 'polypeptide(L)'
;INTAISSAAEDAMLKVAPGDYVGDLKLDVERLTLKSIEKHGAIIEGFIGINVSDVTVENFHVDYTDSDRAPVDLMDAEGVTIRGNKIEGGSDAGGISTWTGTSDASARAYGDVLIEDNEINNGPIGLVIGNEEANVVIRNNIMENPDNEGIWTMKNENAEFIIQGNTVNDAGLEDVKIVDEPVSVNNEISPYGMIMTTLRENEGVESVNVEWMEQTGTQEEMGEYVVYDSGRSEYNEDYEARDRPYIEYEIIGTDIDLTFNNPTNHDYAFDHRIDFEEGKEHNWTGNEIDEGELKGEPFGEVYNTVTLSEETGNAHEENVSGDEEVWTGLRLGAEQNDYMGWIIFERK
;
A
#
# COMPACT_ATOMS: atom_id res chain seq x y z
N ILE A 1 -20.92 -2.01 31.85
CA ILE A 1 -19.60 -1.50 31.43
C ILE A 1 -19.59 0.03 31.43
N ASN A 2 -20.58 0.70 30.82
CA ASN A 2 -20.70 2.17 30.78
C ASN A 2 -20.45 2.91 32.11
N THR A 3 -20.99 2.45 33.24
CA THR A 3 -20.70 3.10 34.54
C THR A 3 -19.20 3.09 34.89
N ALA A 4 -18.47 2.04 34.52
CA ALA A 4 -17.04 1.96 34.74
C ALA A 4 -16.28 2.89 33.76
N ILE A 5 -16.71 2.96 32.50
CA ILE A 5 -16.18 3.90 31.50
C ILE A 5 -16.34 5.34 32.00
N SER A 6 -17.56 5.79 32.28
CA SER A 6 -17.82 7.18 32.69
C SER A 6 -17.23 7.57 34.06
N SER A 7 -16.69 6.61 34.81
CA SER A 7 -15.99 6.86 36.08
C SER A 7 -14.48 6.65 35.99
N ALA A 8 -13.98 6.23 34.83
CA ALA A 8 -12.56 6.00 34.61
C ALA A 8 -11.81 7.34 34.57
N ALA A 9 -10.55 7.30 35.01
CA ALA A 9 -9.63 8.38 34.69
C ALA A 9 -9.10 8.18 33.26
N GLU A 10 -8.58 9.24 32.66
CA GLU A 10 -7.70 9.13 31.50
C GLU A 10 -6.54 8.16 31.80
N ASP A 11 -5.99 7.51 30.77
CA ASP A 11 -4.94 6.49 30.87
C ASP A 11 -5.35 5.21 31.63
N ALA A 12 -6.64 5.06 31.97
CA ALA A 12 -7.13 3.87 32.64
C ALA A 12 -7.18 2.66 31.69
N MET A 13 -6.85 1.49 32.24
CA MET A 13 -7.10 0.21 31.60
C MET A 13 -8.28 -0.49 32.29
N LEU A 14 -9.42 -0.54 31.60
CA LEU A 14 -10.60 -1.27 32.04
C LEU A 14 -10.57 -2.69 31.49
N LYS A 15 -10.51 -3.66 32.41
CA LYS A 15 -10.55 -5.09 32.09
C LYS A 15 -11.95 -5.63 32.30
N VAL A 16 -12.56 -6.13 31.23
CA VAL A 16 -13.93 -6.67 31.23
C VAL A 16 -13.86 -8.19 31.36
N ALA A 17 -14.58 -8.72 32.34
CA ALA A 17 -14.67 -10.16 32.54
C ALA A 17 -15.51 -10.81 31.43
N PRO A 18 -15.38 -12.13 31.20
CA PRO A 18 -16.27 -12.82 30.28
C PRO A 18 -17.74 -12.70 30.68
N GLY A 19 -18.62 -12.61 29.68
CA GLY A 19 -20.07 -12.53 29.84
C GLY A 19 -20.74 -11.70 28.76
N ASP A 20 -22.07 -11.73 28.78
CA ASP A 20 -22.93 -11.01 27.83
C ASP A 20 -23.32 -9.65 28.40
N TYR A 21 -23.10 -8.60 27.61
CA TYR A 21 -23.33 -7.22 27.99
C TYR A 21 -24.29 -6.57 27.00
N VAL A 22 -25.54 -6.43 27.44
CA VAL A 22 -26.60 -5.83 26.62
C VAL A 22 -26.48 -4.31 26.58
N GLY A 23 -26.53 -3.77 25.36
CA GLY A 23 -26.62 -2.36 25.06
C GLY A 23 -25.30 -1.70 24.67
N ASP A 24 -25.42 -0.55 24.02
CA ASP A 24 -24.30 0.16 23.41
C ASP A 24 -23.24 0.60 24.42
N LEU A 25 -21.99 0.55 24.00
CA LEU A 25 -20.86 1.15 24.71
C LEU A 25 -20.50 2.48 24.07
N LYS A 26 -20.39 3.52 24.89
CA LYS A 26 -19.91 4.83 24.45
C LYS A 26 -18.60 5.12 25.16
N LEU A 27 -17.53 5.26 24.38
CA LEU A 27 -16.21 5.61 24.89
C LEU A 27 -16.08 7.13 24.83
N ASP A 28 -16.14 7.76 26.01
CA ASP A 28 -16.15 9.20 26.23
C ASP A 28 -15.03 9.68 27.18
N VAL A 29 -14.04 8.81 27.42
CA VAL A 29 -12.82 9.10 28.20
C VAL A 29 -11.60 8.92 27.31
N GLU A 30 -10.81 9.99 27.13
CA GLU A 30 -9.57 9.98 26.36
C GLU A 30 -8.53 9.01 26.94
N ARG A 31 -7.63 8.49 26.10
CA ARG A 31 -6.53 7.60 26.50
C ARG A 31 -6.98 6.34 27.25
N LEU A 32 -8.22 5.91 27.01
CA LEU A 32 -8.81 4.73 27.65
C LEU A 32 -8.42 3.46 26.89
N THR A 33 -7.91 2.46 27.61
CA THR A 33 -7.86 1.09 27.10
C THR A 33 -9.02 0.28 27.66
N LEU A 34 -9.95 -0.14 26.80
CA LEU A 34 -11.00 -1.09 27.12
C LEU A 34 -10.60 -2.46 26.56
N LYS A 35 -10.52 -3.48 27.43
CA LYS A 35 -10.01 -4.81 27.07
C LYS A 35 -10.85 -5.93 27.67
N SER A 36 -11.26 -6.89 26.84
CA SER A 36 -11.74 -8.18 27.35
C SER A 36 -10.58 -9.00 27.93
N ILE A 37 -10.77 -9.57 29.13
CA ILE A 37 -9.74 -10.38 29.80
C ILE A 37 -9.44 -11.65 29.01
N GLU A 38 -10.47 -12.26 28.42
CA GLU A 38 -10.38 -13.43 27.56
C GLU A 38 -10.71 -13.00 26.13
N LYS A 39 -9.92 -13.44 25.13
CA LYS A 39 -10.19 -13.11 23.72
C LYS A 39 -11.60 -13.59 23.36
N HIS A 40 -12.44 -12.64 22.95
CA HIS A 40 -13.85 -12.81 22.60
C HIS A 40 -14.75 -13.28 23.77
N GLY A 41 -14.27 -13.21 25.02
CA GLY A 41 -15.02 -13.67 26.19
C GLY A 41 -16.08 -12.69 26.68
N ALA A 42 -15.85 -11.38 26.50
CA ALA A 42 -16.85 -10.34 26.74
C ALA A 42 -17.62 -10.07 25.44
N ILE A 43 -18.91 -10.39 25.44
CA ILE A 43 -19.80 -10.24 24.30
C ILE A 43 -20.61 -8.96 24.50
N ILE A 44 -20.50 -8.02 23.56
CA ILE A 44 -21.28 -6.78 23.54
C ILE A 44 -22.45 -7.01 22.58
N GLU A 45 -23.67 -7.12 23.13
CA GLU A 45 -24.91 -7.17 22.35
C GLU A 45 -25.38 -5.73 22.09
N GLY A 46 -24.70 -5.05 21.18
CA GLY A 46 -24.75 -3.59 20.99
C GLY A 46 -23.52 -3.10 20.21
N PHE A 47 -23.53 -1.84 19.79
CA PHE A 47 -22.36 -1.26 19.12
C PHE A 47 -21.38 -0.63 20.13
N ILE A 48 -20.13 -0.43 19.69
CA ILE A 48 -19.10 0.34 20.40
C ILE A 48 -18.85 1.63 19.64
N GLY A 49 -19.24 2.75 20.22
CA GLY A 49 -19.02 4.08 19.67
C GLY A 49 -17.85 4.80 20.33
N ILE A 50 -16.94 5.36 19.53
CA ILE A 50 -15.72 6.05 19.98
C ILE A 50 -15.77 7.51 19.56
N ASN A 51 -15.82 8.43 20.53
CA ASN A 51 -15.95 9.89 20.31
C ASN A 51 -14.82 10.71 20.95
N VAL A 52 -13.72 10.06 21.30
CA VAL A 52 -12.60 10.66 22.03
C VAL A 52 -11.30 10.03 21.57
N SER A 53 -10.21 10.77 21.73
CA SER A 53 -8.89 10.39 21.23
C SER A 53 -8.15 9.37 22.08
N ASP A 54 -7.16 8.72 21.47
CA ASP A 54 -6.19 7.80 22.04
C ASP A 54 -6.82 6.55 22.69
N VAL A 55 -7.94 6.09 22.13
CA VAL A 55 -8.68 4.95 22.68
C VAL A 55 -8.19 3.63 22.09
N THR A 56 -8.08 2.61 22.95
CA THR A 56 -7.81 1.24 22.52
C THR A 56 -8.98 0.32 22.89
N VAL A 57 -9.48 -0.43 21.91
CA VAL A 57 -10.50 -1.49 22.10
C VAL A 57 -9.92 -2.84 21.73
N GLU A 58 -9.83 -3.75 22.71
CA GLU A 58 -9.17 -5.04 22.52
C GLU A 58 -10.04 -6.24 22.88
N ASN A 59 -9.97 -7.28 22.04
CA ASN A 59 -10.36 -8.65 22.36
C ASN A 59 -11.86 -8.87 22.64
N PHE A 60 -12.74 -7.97 22.25
CA PHE A 60 -14.19 -8.13 22.41
C PHE A 60 -14.79 -9.01 21.34
N HIS A 61 -15.95 -9.60 21.64
CA HIS A 61 -16.89 -10.02 20.62
C HIS A 61 -17.99 -8.96 20.56
N VAL A 62 -18.19 -8.32 19.41
CA VAL A 62 -19.24 -7.32 19.19
C VAL A 62 -20.29 -7.94 18.28
N ASP A 63 -21.46 -8.20 18.85
CA ASP A 63 -22.61 -8.78 18.17
C ASP A 63 -23.66 -7.69 17.99
N TYR A 64 -23.64 -7.06 16.81
CA TYR A 64 -24.52 -5.94 16.48
C TYR A 64 -25.14 -6.14 15.10
N THR A 65 -26.39 -6.58 15.09
CA THR A 65 -27.13 -6.89 13.86
C THR A 65 -28.06 -5.77 13.40
N ASP A 66 -28.15 -4.67 14.15
CA ASP A 66 -29.02 -3.56 13.81
C ASP A 66 -28.42 -2.76 12.63
N SER A 67 -29.27 -2.32 11.72
CA SER A 67 -28.85 -1.77 10.42
C SER A 67 -28.61 -0.27 10.43
N ASP A 68 -28.49 0.38 11.59
CA ASP A 68 -28.38 1.84 11.69
C ASP A 68 -26.93 2.33 11.82
N ARG A 69 -25.98 1.47 12.23
CA ARG A 69 -24.56 1.81 12.49
C ARG A 69 -23.63 0.61 12.29
N ALA A 70 -22.35 0.89 12.17
CA ALA A 70 -21.31 -0.13 12.28
C ALA A 70 -21.23 -0.67 13.72
N PRO A 71 -20.95 -1.97 13.93
CA PRO A 71 -20.71 -2.55 15.25
C PRO A 71 -19.60 -1.84 16.03
N VAL A 72 -18.54 -1.40 15.34
CA VAL A 72 -17.51 -0.52 15.90
C VAL A 72 -17.44 0.75 15.04
N ASP A 73 -17.79 1.88 15.64
CA ASP A 73 -17.97 3.16 14.94
C ASP A 73 -17.06 4.22 15.56
N LEU A 74 -16.01 4.60 14.81
CA LEU A 74 -15.12 5.71 15.12
C LEU A 74 -15.79 6.97 14.61
N MET A 75 -16.21 7.83 15.55
CA MET A 75 -17.03 8.98 15.21
C MET A 75 -16.22 10.26 15.00
N ASP A 76 -15.67 10.79 16.07
CA ASP A 76 -14.81 11.97 16.10
C ASP A 76 -13.68 11.65 17.06
N ALA A 77 -12.68 10.92 16.57
CA ALA A 77 -11.64 10.31 17.39
C ALA A 77 -10.29 10.33 16.68
N GLU A 78 -9.24 10.63 17.44
CA GLU A 78 -7.85 10.60 16.98
C GLU A 78 -7.09 9.46 17.67
N GLY A 79 -6.07 8.86 17.05
CA GLY A 79 -5.16 7.95 17.76
C GLY A 79 -5.80 6.63 18.19
N VAL A 80 -6.72 6.06 17.39
CA VAL A 80 -7.52 4.90 17.81
C VAL A 80 -6.84 3.58 17.44
N THR A 81 -6.86 2.63 18.37
CA THR A 81 -6.43 1.24 18.11
C THR A 81 -7.59 0.26 18.33
N ILE A 82 -7.98 -0.47 17.29
CA ILE A 82 -8.97 -1.55 17.33
C ILE A 82 -8.27 -2.86 17.03
N ARG A 83 -8.17 -3.75 18.02
CA ARG A 83 -7.37 -4.98 17.86
C ARG A 83 -7.94 -6.26 18.43
N GLY A 84 -7.75 -7.36 17.71
CA GLY A 84 -8.05 -8.69 18.24
C GLY A 84 -9.53 -8.94 18.50
N ASN A 85 -10.43 -8.11 17.95
CA ASN A 85 -11.87 -8.22 18.18
C ASN A 85 -12.50 -9.18 17.18
N LYS A 86 -13.61 -9.78 17.59
CA LYS A 86 -14.55 -10.47 16.69
C LYS A 86 -15.78 -9.60 16.52
N ILE A 87 -16.18 -9.38 15.28
CA ILE A 87 -17.27 -8.48 14.92
C ILE A 87 -18.24 -9.26 14.04
N GLU A 88 -19.51 -9.26 14.42
CA GLU A 88 -20.58 -9.92 13.68
C GLU A 88 -21.59 -8.88 13.22
N GLY A 89 -21.85 -8.85 11.90
CA GLY A 89 -22.85 -7.99 11.28
C GLY A 89 -22.37 -6.57 10.95
N GLY A 90 -23.33 -5.72 10.61
CA GLY A 90 -23.14 -4.28 10.40
C GLY A 90 -24.15 -3.67 9.42
N SER A 91 -24.35 -2.35 9.53
CA SER A 91 -25.12 -1.56 8.58
C SER A 91 -24.36 -1.31 7.28
N ASP A 92 -24.92 -0.53 6.35
CA ASP A 92 -24.24 0.00 5.15
C ASP A 92 -22.85 0.61 5.42
N ALA A 93 -22.53 0.96 6.67
CA ALA A 93 -21.22 1.47 7.09
C ALA A 93 -20.17 0.37 7.41
N GLY A 94 -20.52 -0.91 7.29
CA GLY A 94 -19.60 -2.04 7.50
C GLY A 94 -19.40 -2.49 8.95
N GLY A 95 -18.46 -3.41 9.17
CA GLY A 95 -18.16 -4.01 10.49
C GLY A 95 -17.38 -3.09 11.43
N ILE A 96 -16.30 -2.48 10.91
CA ILE A 96 -15.62 -1.34 11.57
C ILE A 96 -15.71 -0.16 10.61
N SER A 97 -16.17 0.96 11.12
CA SER A 97 -16.29 2.20 10.36
C SER A 97 -15.54 3.34 11.02
N THR A 98 -14.84 4.14 10.23
CA THR A 98 -14.47 5.52 10.58
C THR A 98 -15.39 6.56 9.94
N TRP A 99 -16.32 6.09 9.11
CA TRP A 99 -17.35 6.90 8.50
C TRP A 99 -18.64 6.85 9.31
N THR A 100 -19.00 7.99 9.89
CA THR A 100 -20.19 8.07 10.77
C THR A 100 -21.53 8.12 10.03
N GLY A 101 -21.53 8.24 8.70
CA GLY A 101 -22.75 8.47 7.92
C GLY A 101 -23.56 9.71 8.33
N THR A 102 -23.02 10.58 9.21
CA THR A 102 -23.79 11.69 9.76
C THR A 102 -23.85 12.87 8.79
N SER A 103 -24.93 13.65 8.88
CA SER A 103 -25.10 14.91 8.16
C SER A 103 -24.07 15.99 8.54
N ASP A 104 -23.22 15.71 9.52
CA ASP A 104 -22.13 16.58 9.90
C ASP A 104 -20.84 16.14 9.21
N ALA A 105 -20.61 16.70 8.02
CA ALA A 105 -19.40 16.46 7.22
C ALA A 105 -18.09 16.86 7.93
N SER A 106 -18.15 17.38 9.17
CA SER A 106 -16.98 17.70 10.00
C SER A 106 -16.57 16.60 10.98
N ALA A 107 -17.41 15.57 11.21
CA ALA A 107 -17.01 14.40 11.98
C ALA A 107 -16.07 13.52 11.16
N ARG A 108 -14.83 13.37 11.63
CA ARG A 108 -13.76 12.64 10.96
C ARG A 108 -12.91 11.94 12.00
N ALA A 109 -12.33 10.80 11.65
CA ALA A 109 -11.15 10.34 12.37
C ALA A 109 -9.91 11.09 11.85
N TYR A 110 -8.95 11.30 12.75
CA TYR A 110 -7.72 12.05 12.51
C TYR A 110 -6.53 11.29 13.13
N GLY A 111 -5.30 11.63 12.73
CA GLY A 111 -4.09 11.09 13.37
C GLY A 111 -3.79 9.64 13.02
N ASP A 112 -3.24 8.85 13.96
CA ASP A 112 -2.86 7.46 13.66
C ASP A 112 -4.02 6.51 14.02
N VAL A 113 -4.54 5.76 13.03
CA VAL A 113 -5.57 4.73 13.24
C VAL A 113 -4.97 3.36 12.96
N LEU A 114 -5.05 2.46 13.94
CA LEU A 114 -4.57 1.08 13.82
C LEU A 114 -5.73 0.09 13.97
N ILE A 115 -6.00 -0.67 12.91
CA ILE A 115 -7.00 -1.75 12.88
C ILE A 115 -6.24 -3.05 12.61
N GLU A 116 -6.07 -3.88 13.63
CA GLU A 116 -5.25 -5.10 13.51
C GLU A 116 -5.84 -6.37 14.14
N ASP A 117 -5.54 -7.52 13.54
CA ASP A 117 -5.87 -8.85 14.09
C ASP A 117 -7.38 -9.05 14.39
N ASN A 118 -8.28 -8.34 13.72
CA ASN A 118 -9.72 -8.46 13.92
C ASN A 118 -10.34 -9.53 13.00
N GLU A 119 -11.38 -10.20 13.48
CA GLU A 119 -12.22 -11.14 12.72
C GLU A 119 -13.58 -10.45 12.47
N ILE A 120 -13.92 -10.17 11.22
CA ILE A 120 -15.12 -9.43 10.82
C ILE A 120 -15.96 -10.32 9.92
N ASN A 121 -17.15 -10.67 10.38
CA ASN A 121 -18.00 -11.65 9.73
C ASN A 121 -19.33 -11.01 9.34
N ASN A 122 -19.70 -11.18 8.07
CA ASN A 122 -20.95 -10.69 7.49
C ASN A 122 -21.06 -9.15 7.51
N GLY A 123 -22.13 -8.64 6.91
CA GLY A 123 -22.36 -7.21 6.74
C GLY A 123 -22.07 -6.77 5.30
N PRO A 124 -22.50 -5.57 4.90
CA PRO A 124 -22.33 -5.13 3.52
C PRO A 124 -20.87 -4.83 3.19
N ILE A 125 -20.10 -4.32 4.15
CA ILE A 125 -18.67 -4.04 3.99
C ILE A 125 -17.91 -4.55 5.23
N GLY A 126 -16.73 -5.14 5.05
CA GLY A 126 -15.89 -5.54 6.20
C GLY A 126 -15.37 -4.33 6.97
N LEU A 127 -14.58 -3.50 6.30
CA LEU A 127 -13.96 -2.27 6.82
C LEU A 127 -14.34 -1.07 5.96
N VAL A 128 -14.85 -0.02 6.60
CA VAL A 128 -15.10 1.28 5.96
C VAL A 128 -14.19 2.33 6.56
N ILE A 129 -13.34 2.91 5.72
CA ILE A 129 -12.44 3.98 6.10
C ILE A 129 -12.84 5.24 5.35
N GLY A 130 -13.24 6.28 6.06
CA GLY A 130 -13.77 7.49 5.43
C GLY A 130 -13.44 8.77 6.17
N ASN A 131 -13.30 9.86 5.41
CA ASN A 131 -13.00 11.21 5.91
C ASN A 131 -11.63 11.35 6.63
N GLU A 132 -10.59 10.65 6.20
CA GLU A 132 -9.34 10.61 6.96
C GLU A 132 -8.34 11.71 6.57
N GLU A 133 -7.86 12.46 7.58
CA GLU A 133 -6.55 13.14 7.55
C GLU A 133 -5.62 12.38 8.52
N ALA A 134 -5.34 11.12 8.17
CA ALA A 134 -4.79 10.14 9.10
C ALA A 134 -3.77 9.19 8.42
N ASN A 135 -2.86 8.67 9.22
CA ASN A 135 -2.10 7.46 8.86
C ASN A 135 -2.94 6.26 9.30
N VAL A 136 -3.42 5.47 8.36
CA VAL A 136 -4.31 4.34 8.66
C VAL A 136 -3.59 3.03 8.36
N VAL A 137 -3.42 2.22 9.39
CA VAL A 137 -2.81 0.89 9.31
C VAL A 137 -3.91 -0.16 9.47
N ILE A 138 -4.14 -0.93 8.41
CA ILE A 138 -5.08 -2.04 8.34
C ILE A 138 -4.27 -3.30 8.12
N ARG A 139 -4.13 -4.14 9.15
CA ARG A 139 -3.30 -5.34 9.04
C ARG A 139 -3.81 -6.59 9.72
N ASN A 140 -3.55 -7.74 9.12
CA ASN A 140 -3.87 -9.05 9.70
C ASN A 140 -5.36 -9.20 10.09
N ASN A 141 -6.27 -8.45 9.47
CA ASN A 141 -7.69 -8.60 9.69
C ASN A 141 -8.24 -9.70 8.76
N ILE A 142 -9.22 -10.46 9.25
CA ILE A 142 -9.91 -11.48 8.48
C ILE A 142 -11.34 -10.98 8.26
N MET A 143 -11.75 -10.85 7.00
CA MET A 143 -13.08 -10.44 6.59
C MET A 143 -13.75 -11.61 5.85
N GLU A 144 -14.85 -12.11 6.41
CA GLU A 144 -15.55 -13.29 5.90
C GLU A 144 -16.94 -12.90 5.40
N ASN A 145 -17.21 -13.17 4.12
CA ASN A 145 -18.50 -12.99 3.46
C ASN A 145 -19.08 -11.56 3.56
N PRO A 146 -18.33 -10.49 3.20
CA PRO A 146 -18.95 -9.18 3.04
C PRO A 146 -19.86 -9.16 1.80
N ASP A 147 -21.08 -8.62 1.91
CA ASP A 147 -22.04 -8.64 0.78
C ASP A 147 -21.56 -7.80 -0.41
N ASN A 148 -20.75 -6.77 -0.17
CA ASN A 148 -20.16 -5.89 -1.19
C ASN A 148 -18.63 -5.93 -1.11
N GLU A 149 -17.99 -5.06 -0.33
CA GLU A 149 -16.54 -4.91 -0.29
C GLU A 149 -15.88 -5.46 0.98
N GLY A 150 -14.67 -6.02 0.87
CA GLY A 150 -13.87 -6.37 2.05
C GLY A 150 -13.38 -5.12 2.77
N ILE A 151 -12.64 -4.27 2.05
CA ILE A 151 -12.14 -2.99 2.51
C ILE A 151 -12.61 -1.91 1.54
N TRP A 152 -13.25 -0.87 2.07
CA TRP A 152 -13.68 0.28 1.28
C TRP A 152 -13.13 1.57 1.89
N THR A 153 -12.42 2.37 1.10
CA THR A 153 -11.85 3.64 1.54
C THR A 153 -12.38 4.83 0.71
N MET A 154 -12.64 5.96 1.36
CA MET A 154 -13.11 7.18 0.69
C MET A 154 -12.57 8.46 1.36
N LYS A 155 -12.51 9.56 0.60
CA LYS A 155 -12.06 10.89 1.04
C LYS A 155 -10.67 10.85 1.64
N ASN A 156 -9.75 10.34 0.85
CA ASN A 156 -8.41 9.95 1.25
C ASN A 156 -7.33 10.96 0.87
N GLU A 157 -7.67 12.16 0.38
CA GLU A 157 -6.73 13.09 -0.29
C GLU A 157 -5.44 13.41 0.51
N ASN A 158 -5.44 13.21 1.83
CA ASN A 158 -4.27 13.41 2.70
C ASN A 158 -3.91 12.17 3.54
N ALA A 159 -4.47 11.00 3.22
CA ALA A 159 -4.29 9.79 3.99
C ALA A 159 -3.12 8.95 3.43
N GLU A 160 -2.34 8.37 4.33
CA GLU A 160 -1.37 7.31 4.03
C GLU A 160 -1.92 5.98 4.54
N PHE A 161 -2.04 5.00 3.65
CA PHE A 161 -2.55 3.68 3.99
C PHE A 161 -1.44 2.65 4.07
N ILE A 162 -1.49 1.80 5.09
CA ILE A 162 -0.79 0.51 5.09
C ILE A 162 -1.88 -0.58 5.14
N ILE A 163 -2.05 -1.32 4.05
CA ILE A 163 -3.03 -2.41 3.89
C ILE A 163 -2.24 -3.70 3.65
N GLN A 164 -1.97 -4.47 4.71
CA GLN A 164 -1.05 -5.62 4.65
C GLN A 164 -1.50 -6.80 5.52
N GLY A 165 -1.30 -8.02 5.01
CA GLY A 165 -1.56 -9.26 5.72
C GLY A 165 -3.04 -9.52 6.00
N ASN A 166 -3.96 -8.75 5.42
CA ASN A 166 -5.39 -8.99 5.59
C ASN A 166 -5.84 -10.19 4.74
N THR A 167 -6.93 -10.81 5.17
CA THR A 167 -7.63 -11.87 4.44
C THR A 167 -9.03 -11.39 4.10
N VAL A 168 -9.39 -11.35 2.82
CA VAL A 168 -10.78 -11.10 2.37
C VAL A 168 -11.27 -12.38 1.71
N ASN A 169 -12.38 -12.95 2.21
CA ASN A 169 -12.97 -14.17 1.69
C ASN A 169 -14.41 -13.90 1.24
N ASP A 170 -14.70 -14.25 -0.02
CA ASP A 170 -16.05 -14.22 -0.61
C ASP A 170 -16.73 -12.83 -0.56
N ALA A 171 -16.03 -11.76 -0.96
CA ALA A 171 -16.65 -10.45 -1.16
C ALA A 171 -17.61 -10.46 -2.36
N GLY A 172 -18.77 -9.80 -2.24
CA GLY A 172 -19.79 -9.80 -3.31
C GLY A 172 -19.52 -8.84 -4.47
N LEU A 173 -18.68 -7.82 -4.27
CA LEU A 173 -18.20 -6.87 -5.28
C LEU A 173 -16.67 -6.91 -5.37
N GLU A 174 -15.97 -5.93 -4.79
CA GLU A 174 -14.51 -5.84 -4.82
C GLU A 174 -13.89 -6.16 -3.45
N ASP A 175 -12.77 -6.89 -3.44
CA ASP A 175 -12.13 -7.25 -2.16
C ASP A 175 -11.58 -6.01 -1.46
N VAL A 176 -10.94 -5.12 -2.23
CA VAL A 176 -10.52 -3.80 -1.79
C VAL A 176 -10.96 -2.76 -2.80
N LYS A 177 -11.52 -1.66 -2.31
CA LYS A 177 -11.92 -0.51 -3.12
C LYS A 177 -11.43 0.78 -2.48
N ILE A 178 -10.73 1.58 -3.28
CA ILE A 178 -10.13 2.85 -2.90
C ILE A 178 -10.78 3.91 -3.80
N VAL A 179 -11.61 4.78 -3.22
CA VAL A 179 -12.49 5.67 -3.99
C VAL A 179 -11.79 6.95 -4.42
N ASP A 180 -11.11 7.61 -3.48
CA ASP A 180 -10.37 8.85 -3.71
C ASP A 180 -8.86 8.59 -3.57
N GLU A 181 -8.06 9.34 -4.32
CA GLU A 181 -6.59 9.20 -4.37
C GLU A 181 -5.95 9.47 -2.99
N PRO A 182 -5.28 8.47 -2.38
CA PRO A 182 -4.50 8.68 -1.17
C PRO A 182 -3.10 9.22 -1.48
N VAL A 183 -2.38 9.67 -0.45
CA VAL A 183 -0.97 10.04 -0.55
C VAL A 183 -0.12 8.81 -0.91
N SER A 184 -0.39 7.67 -0.26
CA SER A 184 0.26 6.40 -0.57
C SER A 184 -0.59 5.21 -0.10
N VAL A 185 -0.33 4.04 -0.69
CA VAL A 185 -0.76 2.73 -0.16
C VAL A 185 0.45 1.82 -0.08
N ASN A 186 0.75 1.28 1.10
CA ASN A 186 1.97 0.50 1.37
C ASN A 186 3.26 1.18 0.91
N ASN A 187 3.34 2.51 1.06
CA ASN A 187 4.41 3.38 0.58
C ASN A 187 4.53 3.52 -0.95
N GLU A 188 3.59 2.97 -1.72
CA GLU A 188 3.50 3.18 -3.16
C GLU A 188 2.67 4.44 -3.44
N ILE A 189 3.20 5.31 -4.31
CA ILE A 189 2.57 6.56 -4.72
C ILE A 189 2.00 6.49 -6.13
N SER A 190 2.43 5.54 -6.96
CA SER A 190 1.83 5.31 -8.26
C SER A 190 0.55 4.50 -8.08
N PRO A 191 -0.54 4.83 -8.77
CA PRO A 191 -1.79 4.09 -8.60
C PRO A 191 -1.68 2.60 -8.94
N TYR A 192 -0.87 2.23 -9.94
CA TYR A 192 -0.58 0.84 -10.24
C TYR A 192 0.25 0.17 -9.13
N GLY A 193 1.24 0.86 -8.57
CA GLY A 193 1.99 0.41 -7.40
C GLY A 193 1.06 0.13 -6.21
N MET A 194 0.13 1.05 -5.92
CA MET A 194 -0.88 0.90 -4.87
C MET A 194 -1.77 -0.35 -5.07
N ILE A 195 -2.20 -0.62 -6.29
CA ILE A 195 -2.97 -1.82 -6.65
C ILE A 195 -2.13 -3.08 -6.39
N MET A 196 -0.93 -3.14 -6.96
CA MET A 196 -0.10 -4.34 -6.97
C MET A 196 0.42 -4.70 -5.57
N THR A 197 0.85 -3.70 -4.80
CA THR A 197 1.24 -3.92 -3.40
C THR A 197 0.05 -4.36 -2.56
N THR A 198 -1.16 -3.86 -2.81
CA THR A 198 -2.35 -4.28 -2.05
C THR A 198 -2.73 -5.72 -2.38
N LEU A 199 -2.75 -6.10 -3.67
CA LEU A 199 -3.02 -7.49 -4.06
C LEU A 199 -1.94 -8.45 -3.51
N ARG A 200 -0.66 -8.07 -3.57
CA ARG A 200 0.47 -8.93 -3.14
C ARG A 200 0.52 -9.15 -1.64
N GLU A 201 0.28 -8.11 -0.85
CA GLU A 201 0.48 -8.16 0.59
C GLU A 201 -0.73 -8.74 1.34
N ASN A 202 -1.85 -9.05 0.68
CA ASN A 202 -3.08 -9.52 1.32
C ASN A 202 -3.55 -10.86 0.75
N GLU A 203 -3.88 -11.81 1.62
CA GLU A 203 -4.34 -13.15 1.25
C GLU A 203 -5.83 -13.10 0.84
N GLY A 204 -6.24 -13.88 -0.15
CA GLY A 204 -7.66 -13.93 -0.59
C GLY A 204 -8.17 -12.66 -1.30
N VAL A 205 -7.40 -11.57 -1.32
CA VAL A 205 -7.71 -10.37 -2.11
C VAL A 205 -7.42 -10.66 -3.58
N GLU A 206 -8.47 -10.89 -4.36
CA GLU A 206 -8.41 -11.18 -5.80
C GLU A 206 -8.55 -9.93 -6.66
N SER A 207 -9.09 -8.84 -6.11
CA SER A 207 -9.38 -7.59 -6.80
C SER A 207 -9.12 -6.34 -5.95
N VAL A 208 -8.51 -5.33 -6.58
CA VAL A 208 -8.33 -3.98 -6.00
C VAL A 208 -8.84 -2.96 -7.01
N ASN A 209 -9.90 -2.23 -6.65
CA ASN A 209 -10.47 -1.16 -7.45
C ASN A 209 -9.98 0.20 -6.95
N VAL A 210 -9.39 0.97 -7.86
CA VAL A 210 -8.98 2.36 -7.69
C VAL A 210 -9.93 3.24 -8.51
N GLU A 211 -10.99 3.73 -7.86
CA GLU A 211 -12.17 4.29 -8.54
C GLU A 211 -11.87 5.64 -9.21
N TRP A 212 -11.01 6.49 -8.63
CA TRP A 212 -10.68 7.81 -9.19
C TRP A 212 -10.01 7.74 -10.57
N MET A 213 -9.47 6.57 -10.93
CA MET A 213 -8.91 6.30 -12.24
C MET A 213 -9.76 5.38 -13.12
N GLU A 214 -10.90 4.92 -12.60
CA GLU A 214 -11.71 3.87 -13.24
C GLU A 214 -10.89 2.60 -13.53
N GLN A 215 -9.94 2.25 -12.65
CA GLN A 215 -9.03 1.11 -12.81
C GLN A 215 -9.31 0.03 -11.77
N THR A 216 -9.30 -1.22 -12.20
CA THR A 216 -9.32 -2.39 -11.31
C THR A 216 -8.14 -3.27 -11.66
N GLY A 217 -7.35 -3.63 -10.66
CA GLY A 217 -6.33 -4.66 -10.78
C GLY A 217 -6.81 -5.97 -10.16
N THR A 218 -6.35 -7.08 -10.72
CA THR A 218 -6.73 -8.43 -10.31
C THR A 218 -5.51 -9.31 -10.07
N GLN A 219 -5.68 -10.40 -9.32
CA GLN A 219 -4.63 -11.41 -9.18
C GLN A 219 -4.25 -12.09 -10.51
N GLU A 220 -5.14 -12.12 -11.51
CA GLU A 220 -4.81 -12.64 -12.84
C GLU A 220 -3.81 -11.72 -13.55
N GLU A 221 -4.03 -10.40 -13.48
CA GLU A 221 -3.08 -9.39 -13.98
C GLU A 221 -1.79 -9.39 -13.17
N MET A 222 -1.85 -9.82 -11.89
CA MET A 222 -0.63 -10.07 -11.14
C MET A 222 0.17 -11.27 -11.66
N GLY A 223 -0.46 -12.30 -12.23
CA GLY A 223 0.29 -13.39 -12.87
C GLY A 223 1.14 -12.95 -14.06
N GLU A 224 1.07 -11.66 -14.43
CA GLU A 224 1.75 -11.03 -15.53
C GLU A 224 2.55 -9.77 -15.11
N TYR A 225 2.89 -9.55 -13.83
CA TYR A 225 3.62 -8.34 -13.39
C TYR A 225 5.14 -8.42 -13.59
N VAL A 226 5.72 -7.24 -13.86
CA VAL A 226 7.16 -7.01 -13.86
C VAL A 226 7.65 -6.79 -12.42
N VAL A 227 8.46 -7.71 -11.91
CA VAL A 227 9.27 -7.54 -10.69
C VAL A 227 10.56 -6.85 -10.99
N TYR A 228 10.85 -5.84 -10.19
CA TYR A 228 12.15 -5.22 -10.14
C TYR A 228 13.12 -6.05 -9.27
N ASP A 229 14.23 -6.51 -9.85
CA ASP A 229 15.43 -6.85 -9.09
C ASP A 229 16.46 -5.75 -9.31
N SER A 230 16.68 -4.96 -8.26
CA SER A 230 17.63 -3.83 -8.21
C SER A 230 19.10 -4.20 -8.42
N GLY A 231 19.41 -5.31 -9.09
CA GLY A 231 20.75 -5.81 -9.36
C GLY A 231 21.79 -4.70 -9.40
N ARG A 232 22.56 -4.57 -8.31
CA ARG A 232 23.62 -3.55 -8.13
C ARG A 232 23.25 -2.11 -8.57
N SER A 233 22.13 -1.55 -8.13
CA SER A 233 21.73 -0.18 -8.49
C SER A 233 21.61 0.81 -7.31
N GLU A 234 22.19 0.52 -6.13
CA GLU A 234 22.27 1.50 -5.01
C GLU A 234 22.88 2.87 -5.45
N TYR A 235 23.51 2.92 -6.61
CA TYR A 235 24.16 4.09 -7.19
C TYR A 235 23.28 4.99 -8.07
N ASN A 236 22.13 4.56 -8.58
CA ASN A 236 21.37 5.36 -9.54
C ASN A 236 20.86 6.69 -8.93
N GLU A 237 20.33 6.65 -7.70
CA GLU A 237 19.94 7.86 -6.95
C GLU A 237 21.15 8.74 -6.58
N ASP A 238 22.30 8.13 -6.29
CA ASP A 238 23.55 8.84 -6.00
C ASP A 238 24.15 9.52 -7.25
N TYR A 239 23.82 9.05 -8.45
CA TYR A 239 24.30 9.60 -9.71
C TYR A 239 23.55 10.89 -10.07
N GLU A 240 22.23 10.91 -9.91
CA GLU A 240 21.42 12.12 -10.06
C GLU A 240 21.96 13.25 -9.14
N ALA A 241 22.21 12.94 -7.86
CA ALA A 241 22.71 13.90 -6.89
C ALA A 241 24.12 14.45 -7.18
N ARG A 242 24.86 13.83 -8.10
CA ARG A 242 26.25 14.18 -8.45
C ARG A 242 26.41 14.75 -9.85
N ASP A 243 25.32 15.11 -10.53
CA ASP A 243 25.32 15.54 -11.93
C ASP A 243 25.99 14.49 -12.85
N ARG A 244 25.70 13.20 -12.62
CA ARG A 244 26.15 12.07 -13.45
C ARG A 244 25.00 11.53 -14.29
N PRO A 245 25.27 10.81 -15.39
CA PRO A 245 24.21 10.16 -16.16
C PRO A 245 23.41 9.16 -15.31
N TYR A 246 22.08 9.16 -15.40
CA TYR A 246 21.19 8.32 -14.59
C TYR A 246 19.96 7.87 -15.39
N ILE A 247 19.20 6.91 -14.86
CA ILE A 247 17.98 6.36 -15.50
C ILE A 247 16.79 6.54 -14.56
N GLU A 248 15.75 7.22 -14.99
CA GLU A 248 14.46 7.19 -14.29
C GLU A 248 13.57 6.13 -14.96
N TYR A 249 12.66 5.53 -14.21
CA TYR A 249 11.74 4.55 -14.77
C TYR A 249 10.40 4.54 -14.04
N GLU A 250 9.34 4.21 -14.79
CA GLU A 250 8.00 3.95 -14.27
C GLU A 250 7.47 2.64 -14.88
N ILE A 251 7.00 1.71 -14.03
CA ILE A 251 6.42 0.45 -14.49
C ILE A 251 4.91 0.64 -14.66
N ILE A 252 4.42 0.39 -15.88
CA ILE A 252 3.02 0.55 -16.26
C ILE A 252 2.51 -0.79 -16.81
N GLY A 253 2.00 -1.65 -15.93
CA GLY A 253 1.57 -3.00 -16.32
C GLY A 253 2.76 -3.86 -16.74
N THR A 254 2.79 -4.27 -18.02
CA THR A 254 3.90 -5.02 -18.65
C THR A 254 4.97 -4.13 -19.28
N ASP A 255 4.71 -2.82 -19.35
CA ASP A 255 5.57 -1.85 -20.02
C ASP A 255 6.38 -1.06 -19.00
N ILE A 256 7.50 -0.50 -19.44
CA ILE A 256 8.39 0.32 -18.63
C ILE A 256 8.66 1.59 -19.41
N ASP A 257 8.27 2.73 -18.85
CA ASP A 257 8.70 4.03 -19.35
C ASP A 257 10.09 4.32 -18.77
N LEU A 258 11.10 4.39 -19.62
CA LEU A 258 12.47 4.71 -19.28
C LEU A 258 12.80 6.15 -19.68
N THR A 259 13.40 6.91 -18.76
CA THR A 259 14.01 8.20 -19.06
C THR A 259 15.51 8.14 -18.83
N PHE A 260 16.27 8.18 -19.92
CA PHE A 260 17.72 8.30 -19.88
C PHE A 260 18.12 9.75 -19.72
N ASN A 261 18.90 10.08 -18.70
CA ASN A 261 19.32 11.45 -18.41
C ASN A 261 20.86 11.57 -18.44
N ASN A 262 21.39 12.47 -19.26
CA ASN A 262 22.82 12.81 -19.33
C ASN A 262 23.03 14.31 -19.02
N PRO A 263 23.30 14.68 -17.76
CA PRO A 263 23.56 16.06 -17.37
C PRO A 263 24.97 16.56 -17.74
N THR A 264 25.85 15.69 -18.25
CA THR A 264 27.24 16.02 -18.59
C THR A 264 27.35 16.67 -19.98
N ASN A 265 28.54 17.19 -20.31
CA ASN A 265 28.88 17.63 -21.67
C ASN A 265 29.63 16.55 -22.47
N HIS A 266 29.62 15.31 -22.00
CA HIS A 266 30.28 14.17 -22.61
C HIS A 266 29.26 13.22 -23.24
N ASP A 267 29.70 12.47 -24.25
CA ASP A 267 28.85 11.50 -24.92
C ASP A 267 28.75 10.23 -24.06
N TYR A 268 27.51 9.85 -23.76
CA TYR A 268 27.18 8.61 -23.06
C TYR A 268 26.16 7.82 -23.86
N ALA A 269 26.28 6.50 -23.82
CA ALA A 269 25.44 5.57 -24.53
C ALA A 269 24.80 4.62 -23.52
N PHE A 270 23.54 4.93 -23.18
CA PHE A 270 22.66 4.04 -22.44
C PHE A 270 22.28 2.87 -23.34
N ASP A 271 21.99 1.74 -22.73
CA ASP A 271 21.64 0.54 -23.44
C ASP A 271 20.51 -0.16 -22.70
N HIS A 272 19.59 -0.75 -23.43
CA HIS A 272 18.59 -1.63 -22.86
C HIS A 272 18.47 -2.91 -23.68
N ARG A 273 18.26 -4.02 -22.96
CA ARG A 273 18.08 -5.35 -23.50
C ARG A 273 16.65 -5.81 -23.21
N ILE A 274 15.96 -6.28 -24.24
CA ILE A 274 14.61 -6.83 -24.13
C ILE A 274 14.69 -8.35 -24.28
N ASP A 275 14.24 -9.06 -23.26
CA ASP A 275 14.23 -10.50 -23.13
C ASP A 275 15.62 -11.12 -23.42
N PHE A 276 15.64 -12.25 -24.13
CA PHE A 276 16.85 -12.92 -24.57
C PHE A 276 17.34 -12.47 -25.95
N GLU A 277 17.14 -11.21 -26.31
CA GLU A 277 17.67 -10.72 -27.57
C GLU A 277 19.21 -10.87 -27.62
N GLU A 278 19.73 -11.20 -28.81
CA GLU A 278 21.17 -11.38 -29.02
C GLU A 278 21.86 -10.01 -29.18
N GLY A 279 22.91 -9.79 -28.38
CA GLY A 279 23.70 -8.56 -28.44
C GLY A 279 24.62 -8.51 -29.66
N LYS A 280 25.21 -7.34 -29.89
CA LYS A 280 26.21 -7.11 -30.94
C LYS A 280 27.55 -6.77 -30.31
N GLU A 281 28.60 -7.46 -30.75
CA GLU A 281 29.97 -7.09 -30.40
C GLU A 281 30.32 -5.69 -30.93
N HIS A 282 31.11 -4.95 -30.16
CA HIS A 282 31.71 -3.68 -30.54
C HIS A 282 33.22 -3.70 -30.28
N ASN A 283 33.92 -2.63 -30.66
CA ASN A 283 35.38 -2.56 -30.59
C ASN A 283 35.98 -2.72 -29.18
N TRP A 284 35.16 -2.64 -28.13
CA TRP A 284 35.61 -2.80 -26.75
C TRP A 284 35.09 -4.07 -26.09
N THR A 285 34.18 -4.82 -26.72
CA THR A 285 33.63 -6.06 -26.15
C THR A 285 34.74 -7.00 -25.72
N GLY A 286 34.66 -7.46 -24.46
CA GLY A 286 35.65 -8.34 -23.83
C GLY A 286 36.86 -7.65 -23.21
N ASN A 287 37.08 -6.34 -23.44
CA ASN A 287 38.08 -5.58 -22.69
C ASN A 287 37.61 -5.33 -21.24
N GLU A 288 38.53 -5.21 -20.30
CA GLU A 288 38.22 -4.95 -18.88
C GLU A 288 37.91 -3.46 -18.65
N ILE A 289 36.92 -3.18 -17.79
CA ILE A 289 36.59 -1.86 -17.29
C ILE A 289 37.55 -1.54 -16.14
N ASP A 290 38.24 -0.41 -16.21
CA ASP A 290 39.35 -0.05 -15.33
C ASP A 290 38.91 0.74 -14.07
N GLU A 291 37.73 1.37 -14.09
CA GLU A 291 37.26 2.30 -13.05
C GLU A 291 35.75 2.17 -12.76
N GLY A 292 35.28 2.85 -11.70
CA GLY A 292 33.86 2.90 -11.35
C GLY A 292 33.32 1.65 -10.66
N GLU A 293 31.99 1.57 -10.62
CA GLU A 293 31.24 0.45 -10.06
C GLU A 293 31.55 -0.87 -10.78
N LEU A 294 31.72 -0.82 -12.10
CA LEU A 294 31.93 -1.99 -12.94
C LEU A 294 33.41 -2.38 -13.11
N LYS A 295 34.31 -1.82 -12.30
CA LYS A 295 35.75 -2.11 -12.38
C LYS A 295 36.03 -3.62 -12.29
N GLY A 296 36.76 -4.13 -13.27
CA GLY A 296 37.13 -5.54 -13.41
C GLY A 296 36.13 -6.37 -14.20
N GLU A 297 34.98 -5.81 -14.58
CA GLU A 297 34.03 -6.47 -15.49
C GLU A 297 34.44 -6.23 -16.95
N PRO A 298 34.17 -7.19 -17.86
CA PRO A 298 34.37 -6.96 -19.27
C PRO A 298 33.26 -6.04 -19.83
N PHE A 299 33.61 -5.20 -20.81
CA PHE A 299 32.61 -4.59 -21.69
C PHE A 299 31.79 -5.70 -22.36
N GLY A 300 30.47 -5.60 -22.22
CA GLY A 300 29.52 -6.57 -22.78
C GLY A 300 29.30 -6.38 -24.28
N GLU A 301 28.28 -7.06 -24.78
CA GLU A 301 27.66 -6.73 -26.06
C GLU A 301 26.72 -5.53 -25.89
N VAL A 302 26.33 -4.90 -27.00
CA VAL A 302 25.32 -3.83 -27.03
C VAL A 302 24.01 -4.30 -27.64
N TYR A 303 22.91 -3.68 -27.23
CA TYR A 303 21.55 -4.05 -27.60
C TYR A 303 20.84 -2.87 -28.27
N ASN A 304 19.89 -2.24 -27.58
CA ASN A 304 19.16 -1.05 -28.01
C ASN A 304 19.79 0.19 -27.37
N THR A 305 20.77 0.75 -28.08
CA THR A 305 21.61 1.82 -27.55
C THR A 305 21.02 3.22 -27.81
N VAL A 306 20.91 4.01 -26.75
CA VAL A 306 20.49 5.43 -26.76
C VAL A 306 21.69 6.31 -26.44
N THR A 307 22.16 7.10 -27.41
CA THR A 307 23.31 8.01 -27.23
C THR A 307 22.87 9.45 -26.97
N LEU A 308 23.25 9.96 -25.80
CA LEU A 308 22.97 11.34 -25.36
C LEU A 308 24.26 12.17 -25.35
N SER A 309 24.13 13.40 -25.84
CA SER A 309 25.23 14.36 -26.00
C SER A 309 24.67 15.78 -25.97
N GLU A 310 25.54 16.78 -25.87
CA GLU A 310 25.14 18.20 -25.99
C GLU A 310 24.39 18.48 -27.33
N GLU A 311 24.70 17.73 -28.39
CA GLU A 311 24.07 17.89 -29.70
C GLU A 311 22.73 17.15 -29.85
N THR A 312 22.59 15.98 -29.21
CA THR A 312 21.38 15.12 -29.31
C THR A 312 20.35 15.40 -28.23
N GLY A 313 20.73 16.11 -27.17
CA GLY A 313 19.89 16.40 -26.01
C GLY A 313 20.36 15.64 -24.77
N ASN A 314 20.03 16.20 -23.61
CA ASN A 314 20.45 15.68 -22.31
C ASN A 314 19.46 14.68 -21.71
N ALA A 315 18.33 14.40 -22.37
CA ALA A 315 17.35 13.43 -21.92
C ALA A 315 16.70 12.71 -23.10
N HIS A 316 16.32 11.45 -22.92
CA HIS A 316 15.54 10.67 -23.88
C HIS A 316 14.57 9.73 -23.16
N GLU A 317 13.32 9.77 -23.59
CA GLU A 317 12.26 8.90 -23.09
C GLU A 317 12.03 7.75 -24.09
N GLU A 318 11.90 6.53 -23.58
CA GLU A 318 11.60 5.34 -24.36
C GLU A 318 10.67 4.42 -23.58
N ASN A 319 9.59 3.99 -24.22
CA ASN A 319 8.68 2.98 -23.68
C ASN A 319 9.15 1.60 -24.18
N VAL A 320 9.42 0.70 -23.25
CA VAL A 320 9.90 -0.66 -23.55
C VAL A 320 8.99 -1.72 -22.94
N SER A 321 8.77 -2.77 -23.71
CA SER A 321 7.94 -3.92 -23.30
C SER A 321 8.77 -5.19 -23.48
N GLY A 322 8.85 -6.03 -22.44
CA GLY A 322 9.45 -7.36 -22.50
C GLY A 322 8.46 -8.43 -22.06
N ASP A 323 8.53 -9.61 -22.67
CA ASP A 323 7.67 -10.73 -22.28
C ASP A 323 8.19 -11.44 -21.03
N GLU A 324 9.50 -11.43 -20.80
CA GLU A 324 10.21 -12.13 -19.72
C GLU A 324 11.11 -11.19 -18.91
N GLU A 325 11.98 -10.40 -19.55
CA GLU A 325 12.90 -9.51 -18.85
C GLU A 325 13.22 -8.23 -19.63
N VAL A 326 13.46 -7.12 -18.94
CA VAL A 326 14.05 -5.90 -19.51
C VAL A 326 15.24 -5.51 -18.65
N TRP A 327 16.40 -5.30 -19.26
CA TRP A 327 17.60 -4.85 -18.56
C TRP A 327 17.96 -3.48 -19.10
N THR A 328 18.27 -2.50 -18.26
CA THR A 328 18.70 -1.17 -18.70
C THR A 328 19.91 -0.69 -17.92
N GLY A 329 20.83 0.04 -18.55
CA GLY A 329 22.07 0.44 -17.92
C GLY A 329 22.92 1.40 -18.75
N LEU A 330 24.10 1.72 -18.22
CA LEU A 330 25.07 2.60 -18.88
C LEU A 330 26.44 1.95 -18.89
N ARG A 331 26.90 1.49 -20.05
CA ARG A 331 28.17 0.74 -20.19
C ARG A 331 29.12 1.30 -21.24
N LEU A 332 28.75 2.42 -21.86
CA LEU A 332 29.53 3.08 -22.90
C LEU A 332 29.50 4.60 -22.72
N GLY A 333 30.64 5.24 -22.88
CA GLY A 333 30.77 6.69 -22.76
C GLY A 333 32.19 7.14 -22.48
N ALA A 334 32.36 8.46 -22.31
CA ALA A 334 33.66 9.10 -22.15
C ALA A 334 34.38 8.69 -20.85
N GLU A 335 33.65 8.49 -19.75
CA GLU A 335 34.23 8.20 -18.44
C GLU A 335 33.71 6.88 -17.86
N GLN A 336 34.62 5.95 -17.57
CA GLN A 336 34.26 4.62 -17.05
C GLN A 336 33.75 4.66 -15.60
N ASN A 337 34.15 5.68 -14.82
CA ASN A 337 33.67 5.90 -13.46
C ASN A 337 32.19 6.28 -13.35
N ASP A 338 31.53 6.49 -14.48
CA ASP A 338 30.10 6.80 -14.57
C ASP A 338 29.29 5.64 -15.14
N TYR A 339 29.92 4.49 -15.41
CA TYR A 339 29.16 3.31 -15.82
C TYR A 339 28.28 2.80 -14.68
N MET A 340 27.12 2.27 -15.06
CA MET A 340 26.10 1.73 -14.19
C MET A 340 25.85 0.25 -14.52
N GLY A 341 25.60 -0.54 -13.48
CA GLY A 341 25.10 -1.90 -13.60
C GLY A 341 23.81 -2.01 -14.40
N TRP A 342 23.39 -3.25 -14.66
CA TRP A 342 22.07 -3.49 -15.25
C TRP A 342 21.02 -3.36 -14.16
N ILE A 343 20.08 -2.44 -14.36
CA ILE A 343 18.78 -2.40 -13.69
C ILE A 343 17.94 -3.49 -14.37
N ILE A 344 17.49 -4.49 -13.62
CA ILE A 344 16.82 -5.67 -14.17
C ILE A 344 15.34 -5.68 -13.75
N PHE A 345 14.49 -5.85 -14.75
CA PHE A 345 13.06 -6.00 -14.63
C PHE A 345 12.69 -7.39 -15.15
N GLU A 346 12.07 -8.25 -14.34
CA GLU A 346 11.70 -9.63 -14.69
C GLU A 346 10.19 -9.83 -14.50
N ARG A 347 9.50 -10.40 -15.48
CA ARG A 347 8.09 -10.80 -15.31
C ARG A 347 8.01 -12.04 -14.42
N LYS A 348 7.07 -12.09 -13.46
CA LYS A 348 6.90 -13.23 -12.55
C LYS A 348 5.56 -13.94 -12.65
#